data_AF-A0A3B9F4B8-F1
#
_entry.id   AF-A0A3B9F4B8-F1
#
_cell.length_a   1.000
_cell.length_b   1.000
_cell.length_c   1.000
_cell.angle_alpha   90.00
_cell.angle_beta   90.00
_cell.angle_gamma   90.00
#
_symmetry.space_group_name_H-M   'P 1'
#
loop_
_entity.id
_entity.type
_entity.pdbx_description
1 polymer ?
#
loop_
_entity_poly.entity_id
_entity_poly.type
_entity_poly.pdbx_seq_one_letter_code
_entity_poly.pdbx_strand_id
1 'polypeptide(L)'
;DKNQYLDPNCVKVVFDKFGKALYFSRSPIPAFREEADFDKSICFKHIGIYAYRSGFIKQYLTMDSSVYEQVEKLEQLTVLNEGFDIHVAPACEATGFGVDTIEDLAKVREALQ
;
A
#
# COMPACT_ATOMS: atom_id res chain seq x y z
N ASP A 1 -3.46 -11.99 -5.23
CA ASP A 1 -4.45 -12.58 -6.18
C ASP A 1 -5.57 -11.56 -6.44
N LYS A 2 -6.58 -11.88 -7.26
CA LYS A 2 -7.69 -10.94 -7.58
C LYS A 2 -8.52 -10.57 -6.34
N ASN A 3 -8.64 -11.46 -5.35
CA ASN A 3 -9.36 -11.17 -4.11
C ASN A 3 -8.63 -10.09 -3.30
N GLN A 4 -7.32 -10.22 -3.10
CA GLN A 4 -6.52 -9.18 -2.44
C GLN A 4 -6.50 -7.86 -3.22
N TYR A 5 -6.54 -7.90 -4.55
CA TYR A 5 -6.61 -6.70 -5.37
C TYR A 5 -7.93 -5.93 -5.15
N LEU A 6 -9.05 -6.65 -5.01
CA LEU A 6 -10.38 -6.07 -4.76
C LEU A 6 -10.65 -5.74 -3.28
N ASP A 7 -9.88 -6.32 -2.36
CA ASP A 7 -10.05 -6.12 -0.92
C ASP A 7 -9.60 -4.71 -0.49
N PRO A 8 -10.48 -3.87 0.10
CA PRO A 8 -10.13 -2.53 0.58
C PRO A 8 -9.20 -2.52 1.81
N ASN A 9 -9.04 -3.65 2.51
CA ASN A 9 -8.06 -3.80 3.58
C ASN A 9 -6.64 -4.01 3.02
N CYS A 10 -6.54 -4.58 1.83
CA CYS A 10 -5.29 -4.66 1.09
C CYS A 10 -5.07 -3.33 0.36
N VAL A 11 -4.17 -2.49 0.86
CA VAL A 11 -3.82 -1.22 0.20
C VAL A 11 -3.02 -1.52 -1.09
N LYS A 12 -3.42 -0.90 -2.20
CA LYS A 12 -2.72 -1.00 -3.48
C LYS A 12 -1.79 0.20 -3.67
N VAL A 13 -0.75 0.00 -4.46
CA VAL A 13 0.19 1.05 -4.87
C VAL A 13 0.51 0.94 -6.35
N VAL A 14 0.55 2.09 -7.03
CA VAL A 14 1.12 2.23 -8.37
C VAL A 14 2.34 3.15 -8.29
N PHE A 15 3.38 2.83 -9.05
CA PHE A 15 4.64 3.56 -9.03
C PHE A 15 5.23 3.64 -10.44
N ASP A 16 6.09 4.64 -10.66
CA ASP A 16 6.75 4.84 -11.94
C ASP A 16 7.91 3.86 -12.18
N LYS A 17 8.53 3.94 -13.37
CA LYS A 17 9.67 3.10 -13.73
C LYS A 17 10.93 3.31 -12.87
N PHE A 18 10.97 4.36 -12.06
CA PHE A 18 12.06 4.69 -11.14
C PHE A 18 11.74 4.31 -9.69
N GLY A 19 10.62 3.62 -9.46
CA GLY A 19 10.20 3.18 -8.13
C GLY A 19 9.58 4.29 -7.29
N LYS A 20 9.16 5.43 -7.87
CA LYS A 20 8.46 6.48 -7.14
C LYS A 20 6.97 6.18 -7.10
N ALA A 21 6.39 6.11 -5.91
CA ALA A 21 4.96 5.95 -5.74
C ALA A 21 4.22 7.12 -6.41
N LEU A 22 3.29 6.78 -7.29
CA LEU A 22 2.38 7.76 -7.89
C LEU A 22 1.15 7.93 -7.01
N TYR A 23 0.62 6.82 -6.46
CA TYR A 23 -0.52 6.85 -5.55
C TYR A 23 -0.68 5.56 -4.74
N PHE A 24 -1.28 5.67 -3.55
CA PHE A 24 -1.75 4.56 -2.72
C PHE A 24 -3.26 4.62 -2.59
N SER A 25 -3.96 3.48 -2.66
CA SER A 25 -5.41 3.47 -2.53
C SER A 25 -5.94 2.17 -1.97
N ARG A 26 -7.05 2.25 -1.24
CA ARG A 26 -7.89 1.08 -0.92
C ARG A 26 -8.71 0.65 -2.13
N SER A 27 -8.95 1.54 -3.09
CA SER A 27 -9.58 1.17 -4.36
C SER A 27 -8.64 0.31 -5.22
N PRO A 28 -9.18 -0.57 -6.09
CA PRO A 28 -8.36 -1.38 -6.97
C PRO A 28 -7.62 -0.49 -7.99
N ILE A 29 -6.27 -0.49 -7.91
CA ILE A 29 -5.38 0.22 -8.84
C ILE A 29 -4.20 -0.67 -9.26
N PRO A 30 -3.76 -0.62 -10.53
CA PRO A 30 -4.34 0.17 -11.62
C PRO A 30 -5.71 -0.38 -12.05
N ALA A 31 -6.63 0.50 -12.43
CA ALA A 31 -7.91 0.06 -12.96
C ALA A 31 -7.73 -0.54 -14.37
N PHE A 32 -8.22 -1.76 -14.55
CA PHE A 32 -8.29 -2.39 -15.86
C PHE A 32 -9.59 -1.97 -16.54
N ARG A 33 -9.48 -1.31 -17.70
CA ARG A 33 -10.65 -0.86 -18.45
C ARG A 33 -11.49 -2.03 -18.94
N GLU A 34 -10.83 -3.05 -19.47
CA GLU A 34 -11.45 -4.30 -19.88
C GLU A 34 -11.10 -5.40 -18.87
N GLU A 35 -12.08 -6.20 -18.44
CA GLU A 35 -11.84 -7.25 -17.45
C GLU A 35 -10.91 -8.35 -17.98
N ALA A 36 -10.94 -8.60 -19.29
CA ALA A 36 -10.06 -9.56 -19.95
C ALA A 36 -8.58 -9.19 -19.86
N ASP A 37 -8.27 -7.91 -19.63
CA ASP A 37 -6.89 -7.41 -19.52
C ASP A 37 -6.33 -7.52 -18.10
N PHE A 38 -7.09 -8.08 -17.15
CA PHE A 38 -6.62 -8.21 -15.78
C PHE A 38 -5.31 -8.98 -15.70
N ASP A 39 -4.25 -8.26 -15.32
CA ASP A 39 -2.93 -8.82 -15.09
C ASP A 39 -2.51 -8.60 -13.64
N LYS A 40 -2.44 -9.71 -12.89
CA LYS A 40 -1.97 -9.69 -11.50
C LYS A 40 -0.52 -9.21 -11.35
N SER A 41 0.29 -9.28 -12.40
CA SER A 41 1.74 -8.98 -12.33
C SER A 41 2.03 -7.50 -12.11
N ILE A 42 1.07 -6.62 -12.44
CA ILE A 42 1.16 -5.17 -12.25
C ILE A 42 0.35 -4.66 -11.05
N CYS A 43 -0.27 -5.57 -10.28
CA CYS A 43 -1.06 -5.25 -9.10
C CYS A 43 -0.23 -5.44 -7.83
N PHE A 44 0.21 -4.34 -7.22
CA PHE A 44 1.06 -4.38 -6.03
C PHE A 44 0.27 -4.07 -4.77
N LYS A 45 0.44 -4.93 -3.76
CA LYS A 45 -0.01 -4.67 -2.39
C LYS A 45 1.08 -3.90 -1.64
N HIS A 46 0.70 -2.78 -1.04
CA HIS A 46 1.56 -2.05 -0.13
C HIS A 46 1.76 -2.84 1.17
N ILE A 47 3.01 -2.94 1.62
CA ILE A 47 3.40 -3.52 2.90
C ILE A 47 3.83 -2.36 3.80
N GLY A 48 3.24 -2.26 4.99
CA GLY A 48 3.48 -1.17 5.96
C GLY A 48 4.85 -1.22 6.64
N ILE A 49 5.93 -1.34 5.87
CA ILE A 49 7.30 -1.21 6.35
C ILE A 49 7.94 0.00 5.66
N TYR A 50 8.47 0.91 6.46
CA TYR A 50 8.99 2.18 5.96
C TYR A 50 10.38 2.45 6.50
N ALA A 51 11.18 3.16 5.69
CA ALA A 51 12.47 3.71 6.08
C ALA A 51 12.44 5.22 5.86
N TYR A 52 12.64 5.98 6.93
CA TYR A 52 12.61 7.44 6.90
C TYR A 52 13.95 8.03 7.33
N ARG A 53 14.28 9.21 6.79
CA ARG A 53 15.33 10.04 7.37
C ARG A 53 14.82 10.63 8.69
N SER A 54 15.63 10.63 9.73
CA SER A 54 15.22 11.14 11.06
C SER A 54 14.75 12.60 11.02
N GLY A 55 15.41 13.45 10.23
CA GLY A 55 14.99 14.85 10.03
C GLY A 55 13.64 14.97 9.32
N PHE A 56 13.35 14.07 8.39
CA PHE A 56 12.07 14.06 7.68
C PHE A 56 10.90 13.74 8.62
N ILE A 57 11.07 12.81 9.56
CA ILE A 57 10.01 12.49 10.55
C ILE A 57 9.61 13.75 11.34
N LYS A 58 10.59 14.56 11.77
CA LYS A 58 10.29 15.80 12.49
C LYS A 58 9.49 16.79 11.65
N GLN A 59 9.79 16.87 10.36
CA GLN A 59 9.05 17.72 9.43
C GLN A 59 7.66 17.18 9.13
N TYR A 60 7.52 15.86 8.96
CA TYR A 60 6.24 15.20 8.74
C TYR A 60 5.27 15.45 9.90
N LEU A 61 5.76 15.43 11.14
CA LEU A 61 4.95 15.73 12.33
C LEU A 61 4.41 17.17 12.39
N THR A 62 4.91 18.09 11.57
CA THR A 62 4.38 19.47 11.48
C THR A 62 3.41 19.66 10.33
N MET A 63 3.18 18.64 9.50
CA MET A 63 2.26 18.71 8.36
C MET A 63 0.83 18.46 8.84
N ASP A 64 -0.11 19.22 8.27
CA ASP A 64 -1.53 18.93 8.46
C ASP A 64 -1.91 17.71 7.62
N SER A 65 -2.86 16.93 8.14
CA SER A 65 -3.35 15.78 7.40
C SER A 65 -4.05 16.20 6.11
N SER A 66 -3.63 15.61 5.00
CA SER A 66 -4.23 15.86 3.69
C SER A 66 -5.67 15.32 3.61
N VAL A 67 -6.46 15.92 2.71
CA VAL A 67 -7.82 15.42 2.41
C VAL A 67 -7.79 13.95 1.98
N TYR A 68 -6.77 13.56 1.21
CA TYR A 68 -6.62 12.18 0.72
C TYR A 68 -6.32 11.19 1.85
N GLU A 69 -5.41 11.53 2.78
CA GLU A 69 -5.21 10.72 3.99
C GLU A 69 -6.53 10.54 4.75
N GLN A 70 -7.31 11.59 4.94
CA GLN A 70 -8.53 11.52 5.73
C GLN A 70 -9.61 10.63 5.11
N VAL A 71 -9.73 10.65 3.78
CA VAL A 71 -10.71 9.83 3.03
C VAL A 71 -10.26 8.37 2.93
N GLU A 72 -9.02 8.14 2.54
CA GLU A 72 -8.49 6.78 2.33
C GLU A 72 -8.05 6.12 3.65
N LYS A 73 -7.87 6.88 4.73
CA LYS A 73 -7.24 6.43 5.98
C LYS A 73 -5.86 5.83 5.73
N LEU A 74 -5.01 6.59 5.02
CA LEU A 74 -3.64 6.24 4.60
C LEU A 74 -2.69 7.42 4.84
N GLU A 75 -1.89 7.35 5.91
CA GLU A 75 -1.01 8.44 6.38
C GLU A 75 0.00 8.91 5.32
N GLN A 76 0.53 7.98 4.53
CA GLN A 76 1.55 8.26 3.53
C GLN A 76 1.04 9.13 2.36
N LEU A 77 -0.28 9.32 2.24
CA LEU A 77 -0.84 10.23 1.25
C LEU A 77 -0.58 11.70 1.59
N THR A 78 -0.41 12.05 2.86
CA THR A 78 0.00 13.41 3.25
C THR A 78 1.41 13.71 2.77
N VAL A 79 2.32 12.74 2.85
CA VAL A 79 3.68 12.87 2.31
C VAL A 79 3.67 13.14 0.80
N LEU A 80 2.86 12.40 0.03
CA LEU A 80 2.70 12.64 -1.41
C LEU A 80 2.03 13.99 -1.71
N ASN A 81 1.02 14.37 -0.93
CA ASN A 81 0.28 15.63 -1.10
C ASN A 81 1.18 16.86 -0.88
N GLU A 82 2.11 16.78 0.07
CA GLU A 82 3.12 17.81 0.32
C GLU A 82 4.26 17.83 -0.72
N GLY A 83 4.17 16.99 -1.76
CA GLY A 83 5.10 16.96 -2.88
C GLY A 83 6.39 16.18 -2.62
N PHE A 84 6.44 15.37 -1.55
CA PHE A 84 7.57 14.50 -1.29
C PHE A 84 7.44 13.18 -2.02
N ASP A 85 8.58 12.70 -2.52
CA ASP A 85 8.67 11.38 -3.11
C ASP A 85 8.69 10.26 -2.08
N ILE A 86 7.97 9.19 -2.36
CA ILE A 86 8.09 7.90 -1.65
C ILE A 86 8.66 6.87 -2.62
N HIS A 87 9.80 6.27 -2.26
CA HIS A 87 10.37 5.17 -3.05
C HIS A 87 9.75 3.83 -2.61
N VAL A 88 9.40 3.00 -3.58
CA VAL A 88 8.80 1.66 -3.41
C VAL A 88 9.66 0.65 -4.16
N ALA A 89 9.84 -0.52 -3.57
CA ALA A 89 10.47 -1.66 -4.22
C ALA A 89 9.65 -2.92 -3.92
N PRO A 90 9.57 -3.89 -4.86
CA PRO A 90 9.02 -5.20 -4.56
C PRO A 90 9.79 -5.85 -3.40
N ALA A 91 9.06 -6.51 -2.50
CA ALA A 91 9.67 -7.28 -1.43
C ALA A 91 10.53 -8.41 -2.01
N CYS A 92 11.69 -8.68 -1.39
CA CYS A 92 12.58 -9.75 -1.81
C CYS A 92 12.02 -11.15 -1.51
N GLU A 93 11.08 -11.25 -0.59
CA GLU A 93 10.45 -12.49 -0.16
C GLU A 93 8.96 -12.27 0.12
N ALA A 94 8.22 -13.37 0.22
CA ALA A 94 6.82 -13.32 0.62
C ALA A 94 6.70 -12.69 2.02
N THR A 95 6.03 -11.53 2.07
CA THR A 95 5.60 -10.97 3.35
C THR A 95 4.47 -11.84 3.85
N GLY A 96 4.67 -12.51 4.99
CA GLY A 96 3.70 -13.43 5.57
C GLY A 96 2.32 -12.80 5.84
N PHE A 97 1.54 -13.45 6.69
CA PHE A 97 0.16 -13.03 6.91
C PHE A 97 0.09 -11.74 7.74
N GLY A 98 -0.62 -10.74 7.22
CA GLY A 98 -1.22 -9.70 8.04
C GLY A 98 -2.43 -10.28 8.78
N VAL A 99 -2.65 -9.85 10.02
CA VAL A 99 -3.79 -10.32 10.84
C VAL A 99 -4.65 -9.12 11.19
N ASP A 100 -5.66 -8.88 10.35
CA ASP A 100 -6.61 -7.79 10.53
C ASP A 100 -8.01 -8.31 10.92
N THR A 101 -8.28 -9.60 10.68
CA THR A 101 -9.57 -10.27 10.95
C THR A 101 -9.41 -11.57 11.74
N ILE A 102 -10.53 -12.11 12.25
CA ILE A 102 -10.54 -13.41 12.95
C ILE A 102 -10.18 -14.53 11.97
N GLU A 103 -10.60 -14.41 10.72
CA GLU A 103 -10.29 -15.33 9.64
C GLU A 103 -8.80 -15.34 9.32
N ASP A 104 -8.12 -14.19 9.36
CA ASP A 104 -6.68 -14.12 9.16
C ASP A 104 -5.91 -14.76 10.32
N LEU A 105 -6.38 -14.57 11.55
CA LEU A 105 -5.82 -15.26 12.72
C LEU A 105 -5.91 -16.78 12.59
N ALA A 106 -7.02 -17.30 12.07
CA ALA A 106 -7.18 -18.74 11.83
C ALA A 106 -6.15 -19.26 10.80
N LYS A 107 -5.96 -18.54 9.69
CA LYS A 107 -4.95 -18.90 8.66
C LYS A 107 -3.53 -18.92 9.23
N VAL A 108 -3.18 -17.94 10.06
CA VAL A 108 -1.86 -17.91 10.72
C VAL A 108 -1.66 -19.09 11.64
N ARG A 109 -2.68 -19.44 12.44
CA ARG A 109 -2.62 -20.60 13.34
C ARG A 109 -2.43 -21.90 12.58
N GLU A 110 -3.11 -22.08 11.45
CA GLU A 110 -2.95 -23.26 10.59
C GLU A 110 -1.54 -23.32 9.98
N ALA A 111 -0.99 -22.21 9.52
CA ALA A 111 0.34 -22.16 8.90
C ALA A 111 1.52 -22.35 9.89
N LEU A 112 1.28 -22.21 11.20
CA LEU A 112 2.29 -22.38 12.26
C LEU A 112 2.28 -23.78 12.91
N GLN A 113 1.32 -24.64 12.56
CA GLN A 113 1.27 -26.05 12.99
C GLN A 113 2.10 -26.94 12.07
#